data_AF-A0A917DAS5-F1
#
_entry.id   AF-A0A917DAS5-F1
#
_cell.length_a   1.000
_cell.length_b   1.000
_cell.length_c   1.000
_cell.angle_alpha   90.00
_cell.angle_beta   90.00
_cell.angle_gamma   90.00
#
_symmetry.space_group_name_H-M   'P 1'
#
loop_
_entity.id
_entity.type
_entity.pdbx_description
1 polymer ?
#
loop_
_entity_poly.entity_id
_entity_poly.type
_entity_poly.pdbx_seq_one_letter_code
_entity_poly.pdbx_strand_id
1 'polypeptide(L)' 'MALTSEFYLARASECAKEAEDTKLSNVRDRSRRAEAAWLVMAEQSAQREVERDTQLAEKAAKAEILVDENSA' A
#
# COMPACT_ATOMS: atom_id res chain seq x y z
N MET A 1 -0.35 -14.78 -2.76
CA MET A 1 -1.17 -13.58 -2.48
C MET A 1 -0.24 -12.46 -2.09
N ALA A 2 -0.24 -11.34 -2.83
CA ALA A 2 0.45 -10.13 -2.40
C ALA A 2 -0.36 -9.47 -1.27
N LEU A 3 0.32 -8.96 -0.25
CA LEU A 3 -0.32 -8.17 0.79
C LEU A 3 -0.54 -6.75 0.26
N THR A 4 -1.77 -6.23 0.39
CA THR A 4 -2.16 -4.91 -0.12
C THR A 4 -1.79 -3.81 0.86
N SER A 5 -1.77 -2.56 0.37
CA SER A 5 -1.62 -1.36 1.22
C SER A 5 -2.61 -1.36 2.40
N GLU A 6 -3.86 -1.74 2.16
CA GLU A 6 -4.93 -1.85 3.18
C GLU A 6 -4.57 -2.81 4.33
N PHE A 7 -3.96 -3.95 4.02
CA PHE A 7 -3.55 -4.90 5.06
C PHE A 7 -2.53 -4.28 6.00
N TYR A 8 -1.52 -3.60 5.45
CA TYR A 8 -0.49 -2.94 6.25
C TYR A 8 -1.06 -1.78 7.07
N LEU A 9 -2.03 -1.03 6.53
CA LEU A 9 -2.73 0.02 7.27
C LEU A 9 -3.54 -0.55 8.44
N ALA A 10 -4.21 -1.69 8.27
CA ALA A 10 -4.91 -2.35 9.37
C ALA A 10 -3.95 -2.74 10.51
N ARG A 11 -2.78 -3.29 10.17
CA ARG A 11 -1.73 -3.63 11.17
C ARG A 11 -1.16 -2.39 11.85
N ALA A 12 -0.97 -1.29 11.13
CA ALA A 12 -0.54 -0.02 11.70
C ALA A 12 -1.58 0.50 12.72
N SER A 13 -2.87 0.45 12.37
CA SER A 13 -3.96 0.87 13.26
C SER A 13 -4.04 0.05 14.54
N GLU A 14 -3.84 -1.27 14.47
CA GLU A 14 -3.76 -2.13 15.66
C GLU A 14 -2.61 -1.72 16.59
N CYS A 15 -1.41 -1.47 16.02
CA CYS A 15 -0.26 -1.02 16.80
C CYS A 15 -0.48 0.37 17.41
N ALA A 16 -1.14 1.29 16.70
CA ALA A 16 -1.48 2.62 17.21
C ALA A 16 -2.42 2.52 18.42
N LYS A 17 -3.46 1.68 18.33
CA LYS A 17 -4.39 1.42 19.45
C LYS A 17 -3.67 0.82 20.66
N GLU A 18 -2.81 -0.18 20.44
CA GLU A 18 -2.02 -0.77 21.53
C GLU A 18 -1.12 0.26 22.23
N ALA A 19 -0.51 1.18 21.47
CA ALA A 19 0.30 2.25 22.01
C ALA A 19 -0.51 3.26 22.84
N GLU A 20 -1.77 3.50 22.47
CA GLU A 20 -2.70 4.40 23.18
C GLU A 20 -3.25 3.77 24.46
N ASP A 21 -3.63 2.49 24.41
CA ASP A 21 -4.25 1.78 25.53
C ASP A 21 -3.25 1.40 26.64
N THR A 22 -1.98 1.23 26.29
CA THR A 22 -0.97 0.78 27.24
C THR A 22 -0.48 1.89 28.19
N LYS A 23 -0.37 1.54 29.48
CA LYS A 23 0.24 2.39 30.51
C LYS A 23 1.75 2.22 30.62
N LEU A 24 2.31 1.22 29.97
CA LEU A 24 3.73 0.90 30.02
C LEU A 24 4.48 1.58 28.87
N SER A 25 5.44 2.45 29.20
CA SER A 25 6.19 3.23 28.21
C SER A 25 6.97 2.35 27.22
N ASN A 26 7.60 1.28 27.70
CA ASN A 26 8.33 0.32 26.86
C ASN A 26 7.43 -0.38 25.82
N VAL A 27 6.18 -0.69 26.19
CA VAL A 27 5.20 -1.26 25.26
C VAL A 27 4.78 -0.21 24.25
N ARG A 28 4.47 1.01 24.69
CA ARG A 28 4.12 2.13 23.80
C ARG A 28 5.19 2.39 22.75
N ASP A 29 6.45 2.47 23.16
CA ASP A 29 7.57 2.74 22.25
C ASP A 29 7.80 1.60 21.25
N ARG A 30 7.57 0.35 21.67
CA ARG A 30 7.61 -0.80 20.77
C ARG A 30 6.46 -0.74 19.77
N SER A 31 5.24 -0.49 20.21
CA SER A 31 4.06 -0.44 19.36
C SER A 31 4.12 0.72 18.36
N ARG A 32 4.63 1.90 18.76
CA ARG A 32 4.88 3.03 17.82
C ARG A 32 5.95 2.71 16.78
N ARG A 33 7.02 1.98 17.14
CA ARG A 33 8.01 1.52 16.14
C ARG A 33 7.43 0.49 15.17
N ALA A 34 6.57 -0.40 15.66
CA ALA A 34 5.87 -1.36 14.82
C ALA A 34 4.88 -0.67 13.87
N GLU A 35 4.09 0.28 14.37
CA GLU A 35 3.22 1.15 13.56
C GLU A 35 4.00 1.81 12.43
N ALA A 36 5.12 2.48 12.74
CA ALA A 36 5.96 3.13 11.74
C ALA A 36 6.46 2.15 10.66
N ALA A 37 6.90 0.95 11.04
CA ALA A 37 7.31 -0.07 10.08
C ALA A 37 6.16 -0.52 9.17
N TRP A 38 4.95 -0.67 9.72
CA TRP A 38 3.78 -1.01 8.91
C TRP A 38 3.37 0.11 7.96
N LEU A 39 3.46 1.37 8.38
CA LEU A 39 3.17 2.52 7.51
C LEU A 39 4.13 2.59 6.32
N VAL A 40 5.43 2.36 6.53
CA VAL A 40 6.41 2.30 5.43
C VAL A 40 6.07 1.19 4.43
N MET A 41 5.65 0.02 4.92
CA MET A 41 5.24 -1.08 4.05
C MET A 41 3.94 -0.77 3.29
N ALA A 42 3.00 -0.07 3.94
CA ALA A 42 1.76 0.38 3.31
C ALA A 42 2.05 1.34 2.15
N GLU A 43 2.92 2.32 2.37
CA GLU A 43 3.34 3.30 1.37
C GLU A 43 4.02 2.62 0.17
N GLN A 44 4.97 1.72 0.42
CA GLN A 44 5.62 0.96 -0.64
C GLN A 44 4.65 0.09 -1.43
N SER A 45 3.64 -0.49 -0.76
CA SER A 45 2.62 -1.29 -1.44
C SER A 45 1.72 -0.43 -2.31
N ALA A 46 1.25 0.71 -1.77
CA ALA A 46 0.42 1.67 -2.50
C ALA A 46 1.13 2.21 -3.74
N GLN A 47 2.43 2.53 -3.62
CA GLN A 47 3.23 2.99 -4.76
C GLN A 47 3.28 1.95 -5.89
N ARG A 48 3.48 0.66 -5.55
CA ARG A 48 3.48 -0.44 -6.53
C ARG A 48 2.08 -0.69 -7.12
N GLU A 49 1.04 -0.45 -6.35
CA GLU A 49 -0.35 -0.52 -6.83
C GLU A 49 -0.61 0.54 -7.89
N VAL A 50 -0.27 1.80 -7.61
CA VAL A 50 -0.38 2.91 -8.56
C VAL A 50 0.46 2.68 -9.83
N GLU A 51 1.71 2.22 -9.69
CA GLU A 51 2.58 1.92 -10.84
C GLU A 51 1.97 0.84 -11.74
N ARG A 52 1.38 -0.20 -11.14
CA ARG A 52 0.71 -1.27 -11.89
C ARG A 52 -0.50 -0.74 -12.64
N ASP A 53 -1.33 0.05 -11.99
CA ASP A 53 -2.55 0.62 -12.59
C ASP A 53 -2.20 1.56 -13.74
N THR A 54 -1.13 2.36 -13.57
CA THR A 54 -0.59 3.22 -14.62
C THR A 54 -0.11 2.40 -15.83
N GLN A 55 0.69 1.35 -15.61
CA GLN A 55 1.16 0.48 -16.70
C GLN A 55 0.01 -0.25 -17.41
N LEU A 56 -1.05 -0.63 -16.68
CA LEU A 56 -2.22 -1.26 -17.29
C LEU A 56 -2.98 -0.26 -18.16
N ALA A 57 -3.17 0.98 -17.69
CA ALA A 57 -3.80 2.04 -18.46
C ALA A 57 -3.01 2.39 -19.73
N GLU A 58 -1.69 2.51 -19.63
CA GLU A 58 -0.81 2.76 -20.79
C GLU A 58 -0.86 1.63 -21.82
N LYS A 59 -0.86 0.37 -21.35
CA LYS A 59 -0.99 -0.80 -22.25
C LYS A 59 -2.34 -0.85 -22.92
N ALA A 60 -3.43 -0.54 -22.20
CA ALA A 60 -4.76 -0.46 -22.77
C ALA A 60 -4.84 0.62 -23.85
N ALA A 61 -4.36 1.84 -23.56
CA ALA A 61 -4.33 2.93 -24.52
C ALA A 61 -3.52 2.59 -25.77
N LYS A 62 -2.35 1.95 -25.61
CA LYS A 62 -1.53 1.51 -26.74
C LYS A 62 -2.19 0.40 -27.56
N ALA A 63 -2.90 -0.52 -26.91
CA ALA A 63 -3.64 -1.58 -27.60
C ALA A 63 -4.79 -1.00 -28.43
N GLU A 64 -5.50 0.01 -27.92
CA GLU A 64 -6.57 0.71 -28.63
C GLU A 64 -6.05 1.43 -29.88
N ILE A 65 -4.96 2.19 -29.76
CA ILE A 65 -4.30 2.87 -30.89
C ILE A 65 -3.88 1.89 -31.99
N LEU A 66 -3.30 0.74 -31.60
CA LEU A 66 -2.83 -0.28 -32.56
C LEU A 66 -4.00 -0.95 -33.31
N VAL A 67 -5.17 -1.09 -32.67
CA VAL A 67 -6.37 -1.65 -33.29
C VAL A 67 -6.97 -0.68 -34.31
N ASP A 68 -6.97 0.62 -34.01
CA ASP A 68 -7.44 1.66 -34.93
C ASP A 68 -6.53 1.81 -36.16
N GLU A 69 -5.20 1.80 -35.98
CA GLU A 69 -4.23 1.87 -37.09
C GLU A 69 -4.29 0.66 -38.03
N ASN A 70 -4.63 -0.53 -37.53
CA ASN A 70 -4.71 -1.75 -38.34
C ASN A 70 -6.10 -1.97 -38.97
N SER A 71 -7.08 -1.12 -38.64
CA SER A 71 -8.44 -1.16 -39.19
C SER A 71 -8.71 -0.06 -40.24
N ALA A 72 -7.76 0.86 -40.43
CA ALA A 72 -7.77 1.93 -41.43
C ALA A 72 -6.95 1.57 -42.68
#